data_AF-A0AAJ1B4M7-F1
#
_entry.id   AF-A0AAJ1B4M7-F1
#
_cell.length_a   1.000
_cell.length_b   1.000
_cell.length_c   1.000
_cell.angle_alpha   90.00
_cell.angle_beta   90.00
_cell.angle_gamma   90.00
#
_symmetry.space_group_name_H-M   'P 1'
#
loop_
_entity.id
_entity.type
_entity.pdbx_description
1 polymer ?
#
loop_
_entity_poly.entity_id
_entity_poly.type
_entity_poly.pdbx_seq_one_letter_code
_entity_poly.pdbx_strand_id
1 'polypeptide(L)'
;MRKLQLRTDGKAVTACKQGIVILALSLIVISRLLDWSNLTVIPISDRVTDGMFLIGCFSLLILGCVEWLLSRFSPIKQLAIRKKLILFTRMFLKSEEDGKAQHSVKWSYSVKPTGNLIVHLYPNGLVKDTVDIGRKLSEYLAMDLIQYEHTGRIACYELGRHPDRYDGIDLLGEGITELHGRYTPDISYAPIPIYDNVSWDFDSEALHLLLIAPTGAGKTMLLNYLGGMVLKRQHKLYVVDAKNSSFGALFRQVGVPVATTTEEIIELLTELVGIMEKRYKTHFSKKNSAIDDTFATLHLEGHVLIFDELLAVLSGTAKKEKDEIVRLLGQIALKGRAAGIALVISAQKLLATDLQHSITGQCQTRIILGKTVSDETYRMVTTTSKKDLPMGYEGDIGKGYASTPKNGISYIETPLMDKNSNNYLALLQELKNRGLPYGMGE
;
A
#
# COMPACT_ATOMS: atom_id res chain seq x y z
N MET A 1 -5.72 -14.19 -14.65
CA MET A 1 -6.97 -14.07 -13.86
C MET A 1 -7.99 -15.10 -14.33
N ARG A 2 -8.69 -15.81 -13.43
CA ARG A 2 -9.71 -16.80 -13.80
C ARG A 2 -11.11 -16.20 -13.62
N LYS A 3 -11.88 -16.09 -14.69
CA LYS A 3 -13.28 -15.59 -14.66
C LYS A 3 -14.21 -16.69 -14.14
N LEU A 4 -14.93 -16.42 -13.05
CA LEU A 4 -16.00 -17.29 -12.58
C LEU A 4 -17.33 -16.77 -13.13
N GLN A 5 -17.88 -17.45 -14.14
CA GLN A 5 -19.28 -17.28 -14.47
C GLN A 5 -20.07 -18.28 -13.62
N LEU A 6 -20.84 -17.77 -12.66
CA LEU A 6 -21.86 -18.57 -11.98
C LEU A 6 -22.98 -18.84 -12.97
N ARG A 7 -22.84 -19.90 -13.75
CA ARG A 7 -23.91 -20.44 -14.58
C ARG A 7 -24.04 -21.91 -14.25
N THR A 8 -24.82 -22.22 -13.23
CA THR A 8 -25.58 -23.48 -13.17
C THR A 8 -26.66 -23.33 -12.12
N ASP A 9 -27.90 -23.54 -12.53
CA ASP A 9 -28.99 -23.88 -11.63
C ASP A 9 -28.53 -25.04 -10.73
N GLY A 10 -28.45 -24.78 -9.42
CA GLY A 10 -27.96 -25.75 -8.45
C GLY A 10 -28.78 -27.04 -8.44
N LYS A 11 -30.04 -26.99 -8.90
CA LYS A 11 -30.95 -28.14 -8.96
C LYS A 11 -30.54 -29.13 -10.05
N ALA A 12 -30.22 -28.65 -11.25
CA ALA A 12 -29.81 -29.51 -12.38
C ALA A 12 -28.50 -30.26 -12.09
N VAL A 13 -27.52 -29.58 -11.49
CA VAL A 13 -26.25 -30.21 -11.10
C VAL A 13 -26.47 -31.24 -9.99
N THR A 14 -27.36 -30.96 -9.03
CA THR A 14 -27.68 -31.90 -7.95
C THR A 14 -28.40 -33.14 -8.49
N ALA A 15 -29.35 -32.96 -9.40
CA ALA A 15 -30.05 -34.06 -10.07
C ALA A 15 -29.10 -34.95 -10.89
N CYS A 16 -28.15 -34.35 -11.62
CA CYS A 16 -27.13 -35.11 -12.36
C CYS A 16 -26.24 -35.94 -11.43
N LYS A 17 -25.80 -35.35 -10.30
CA LYS A 17 -25.03 -36.08 -9.27
C LYS A 17 -25.81 -37.25 -8.69
N GLN A 18 -27.08 -37.02 -8.34
CA GLN A 18 -27.96 -38.08 -7.84
C GLN A 18 -28.14 -39.21 -8.88
N GLY A 19 -28.29 -38.87 -10.16
CA GLY A 19 -28.36 -39.85 -11.25
C GLY A 19 -27.09 -40.71 -11.35
N ILE A 20 -25.90 -40.10 -11.27
CA ILE A 20 -24.62 -40.83 -11.29
C ILE A 20 -24.51 -41.77 -10.08
N VAL A 21 -24.91 -41.32 -8.87
CA VAL A 21 -24.91 -42.15 -7.67
C VAL A 21 -25.85 -43.34 -7.82
N ILE A 22 -27.07 -43.11 -8.30
CA ILE A 22 -28.07 -44.17 -8.51
C ILE A 22 -27.56 -45.20 -9.52
N LEU A 23 -26.96 -44.76 -10.63
CA LEU A 23 -26.41 -45.65 -11.64
C LEU A 23 -25.20 -46.44 -11.13
N ALA A 24 -24.32 -45.82 -10.34
CA ALA A 24 -23.20 -46.53 -9.74
C ALA A 24 -23.66 -47.56 -8.69
N LEU A 25 -24.64 -47.21 -7.86
CA LEU A 25 -25.21 -48.14 -6.88
C LEU A 25 -25.99 -49.27 -7.54
N SER A 26 -26.71 -49.01 -8.64
CA SER A 26 -27.43 -50.06 -9.36
C SER A 26 -26.48 -51.06 -9.99
N LEU A 27 -25.34 -50.63 -10.55
CA LEU A 27 -24.29 -51.54 -11.05
C LEU A 27 -23.74 -52.46 -9.94
N ILE A 28 -23.50 -51.91 -8.75
CA ILE A 28 -23.01 -52.67 -7.59
C ILE A 28 -24.07 -53.69 -7.12
N VAL A 29 -25.33 -53.26 -6.96
CA VAL A 29 -26.42 -54.09 -6.46
C VAL A 29 -26.79 -55.18 -7.47
N ILE A 30 -26.89 -54.84 -8.76
CA ILE A 30 -27.21 -55.80 -9.83
C ILE A 30 -26.10 -56.85 -9.95
N SER A 31 -24.82 -56.45 -9.88
CA SER A 31 -23.69 -57.39 -9.87
C SER A 31 -23.83 -58.40 -8.72
N ARG A 32 -24.08 -57.94 -7.48
CA ARG A 32 -24.23 -58.84 -6.31
C ARG A 32 -25.50 -59.69 -6.33
N LEU A 33 -26.59 -59.19 -6.91
CA LEU A 33 -27.83 -59.97 -7.08
C LEU A 33 -27.67 -61.07 -8.14
N LEU A 34 -26.93 -60.79 -9.21
CA LEU A 34 -26.59 -61.80 -10.24
C LEU A 34 -25.71 -62.90 -9.65
N ASP A 35 -24.71 -62.55 -8.84
CA ASP A 35 -23.86 -63.53 -8.14
C ASP A 35 -24.65 -64.36 -7.11
N TRP A 36 -25.60 -63.76 -6.38
CA TRP A 36 -26.40 -64.46 -5.36
C TRP A 36 -27.39 -65.44 -5.98
N SER A 37 -28.10 -65.00 -7.03
CA SER A 37 -29.32 -65.67 -7.49
C SER A 37 -29.10 -66.99 -8.23
N ASN A 38 -27.86 -67.35 -8.59
CA ASN A 38 -27.56 -68.53 -9.42
C ASN A 38 -28.53 -68.64 -10.62
N LEU A 39 -29.01 -67.51 -11.15
CA LEU A 39 -30.03 -67.48 -12.19
C LEU A 39 -29.39 -67.95 -13.50
N THR A 40 -29.57 -69.23 -13.79
CA THR A 40 -29.09 -69.98 -14.97
C THR A 40 -29.64 -69.50 -16.31
N VAL A 41 -30.27 -68.32 -16.38
CA VAL A 41 -31.01 -67.85 -17.55
C VAL A 41 -30.12 -67.06 -18.53
N ILE A 42 -28.95 -66.59 -18.10
CA ILE A 42 -27.97 -65.90 -18.97
C ILE A 42 -26.56 -66.35 -18.58
N PRO A 43 -25.74 -66.93 -19.49
CA PRO A 43 -24.36 -67.31 -19.21
C PRO A 43 -23.47 -66.05 -19.18
N ILE A 44 -23.61 -65.23 -18.14
CA ILE A 44 -22.75 -64.09 -17.90
C ILE A 44 -21.51 -64.62 -17.17
N SER A 45 -20.32 -64.36 -17.72
CA SER A 45 -19.06 -64.73 -17.07
C SER A 45 -18.88 -63.94 -15.78
N ASP A 46 -18.36 -64.57 -14.73
CA ASP A 46 -17.95 -63.93 -13.47
C ASP A 46 -17.05 -62.70 -13.71
N ARG A 47 -16.25 -62.69 -14.79
CA ARG A 47 -15.44 -61.52 -15.18
C ARG A 47 -16.27 -60.28 -15.50
N VAL A 48 -17.49 -60.45 -16.01
CA VAL A 48 -18.41 -59.36 -16.35
C VAL A 48 -19.08 -58.82 -15.09
N THR A 49 -19.52 -59.69 -14.17
CA THR A 49 -20.14 -59.25 -12.89
C THR A 49 -19.13 -58.55 -11.99
N ASP A 50 -17.90 -59.07 -11.89
CA ASP A 50 -16.77 -58.42 -11.21
C ASP A 50 -16.41 -57.08 -11.86
N GLY A 51 -16.40 -57.03 -13.20
CA GLY A 51 -16.18 -55.79 -13.96
C GLY A 51 -17.23 -54.72 -13.64
N MET A 52 -18.51 -55.09 -13.61
CA MET A 52 -19.61 -54.17 -13.25
C MET A 52 -19.49 -53.65 -11.81
N PHE A 53 -19.12 -54.51 -10.86
CA PHE A 53 -18.87 -54.13 -9.47
C PHE A 53 -17.73 -53.12 -9.37
N LEU A 54 -16.59 -53.41 -10.01
CA LEU A 54 -15.42 -52.53 -10.01
C LEU A 54 -15.75 -51.18 -10.64
N ILE A 55 -16.45 -51.13 -11.78
CA ILE A 55 -16.87 -49.88 -12.43
C ILE A 55 -17.76 -49.05 -11.51
N GLY A 56 -18.72 -49.68 -10.83
CA GLY A 56 -19.58 -49.02 -9.85
C GLY A 56 -18.78 -48.41 -8.68
N CYS A 57 -17.86 -49.20 -8.08
CA CYS A 57 -16.99 -48.73 -7.01
C CYS A 57 -16.06 -47.59 -7.45
N PHE A 58 -15.40 -47.71 -8.60
CA PHE A 58 -14.54 -46.65 -9.15
C PHE A 58 -15.34 -45.38 -9.45
N SER A 59 -16.57 -45.49 -9.96
CA SER A 59 -17.43 -44.33 -10.23
C SER A 59 -17.79 -43.56 -8.96
N LEU A 60 -18.13 -44.27 -7.86
CA LEU A 60 -18.38 -43.65 -6.56
C LEU A 60 -17.12 -43.01 -5.96
N LEU A 61 -15.97 -43.68 -6.09
CA LEU A 61 -14.69 -43.16 -5.62
C LEU A 61 -14.30 -41.88 -6.37
N ILE A 62 -14.40 -41.88 -7.71
CA ILE A 62 -14.15 -40.70 -8.55
C ILE A 62 -15.10 -39.57 -8.16
N LEU A 63 -16.39 -39.85 -8.00
CA LEU A 63 -17.36 -38.85 -7.57
C LEU A 63 -17.01 -38.27 -6.20
N GLY A 64 -16.65 -39.12 -5.23
CA GLY A 64 -16.20 -38.71 -3.90
C GLY A 64 -14.94 -37.82 -3.94
N CYS A 65 -13.95 -38.20 -4.74
CA CYS A 65 -12.74 -37.40 -4.96
C CYS A 65 -13.06 -36.04 -5.61
N VAL A 66 -13.95 -36.00 -6.61
CA VAL A 66 -14.37 -34.77 -7.28
C VAL A 66 -15.14 -33.86 -6.30
N GLU A 67 -16.06 -34.40 -5.50
CA GLU A 67 -16.76 -33.61 -4.47
C GLU A 67 -15.80 -33.06 -3.42
N TRP A 68 -14.84 -33.86 -2.97
CA TRP A 68 -13.82 -33.42 -2.02
C TRP A 68 -12.95 -32.31 -2.60
N LEU A 69 -12.48 -32.46 -3.85
CA LEU A 69 -11.71 -31.44 -4.57
C LEU A 69 -12.51 -30.16 -4.83
N LEU A 70 -13.83 -30.24 -5.02
CA LEU A 70 -14.71 -29.08 -5.21
C LEU A 70 -15.37 -28.59 -3.92
N SER A 71 -14.98 -29.15 -2.77
CA SER A 71 -15.48 -28.76 -1.45
C SER A 71 -14.76 -27.53 -0.91
N ARG A 72 -15.29 -26.97 0.19
CA ARG A 72 -14.62 -25.89 0.94
C ARG A 72 -13.32 -26.33 1.62
N PHE A 73 -13.11 -27.64 1.72
CA PHE A 73 -11.94 -28.30 2.33
C PHE A 73 -10.97 -28.86 1.28
N SER A 74 -11.11 -28.44 0.02
CA SER A 74 -10.22 -28.87 -1.05
C SER A 74 -8.76 -28.63 -0.69
N PRO A 75 -7.85 -29.60 -0.91
CA PRO A 75 -6.42 -29.40 -0.69
C PRO A 75 -5.85 -28.33 -1.63
N ILE A 76 -6.52 -28.08 -2.76
CA ILE A 76 -6.14 -27.03 -3.71
C ILE A 76 -6.79 -25.72 -3.25
N LYS A 77 -5.98 -24.81 -2.69
CA LYS A 77 -6.43 -23.49 -2.17
C LYS A 77 -7.39 -22.75 -3.12
N GLN A 78 -7.10 -22.77 -4.43
CA GLN A 78 -7.94 -22.11 -5.43
C GLN A 78 -9.37 -22.70 -5.49
N LEU A 79 -9.51 -24.03 -5.45
CA LEU A 79 -10.82 -24.68 -5.48
C LEU A 79 -11.59 -24.46 -4.17
N ALA A 80 -10.89 -24.48 -3.03
CA ALA A 80 -11.47 -24.14 -1.74
C ALA A 80 -12.03 -22.70 -1.74
N ILE A 81 -11.25 -21.73 -2.21
CA ILE A 81 -11.67 -20.32 -2.33
C ILE A 81 -12.86 -20.19 -3.29
N ARG A 82 -12.82 -20.84 -4.46
CA ARG A 82 -13.96 -20.88 -5.38
C ARG A 82 -15.23 -21.35 -4.68
N LYS A 83 -15.17 -22.45 -3.93
CA LYS A 83 -16.35 -22.97 -3.23
C LYS A 83 -16.83 -22.02 -2.14
N LYS A 84 -15.91 -21.41 -1.39
CA LYS A 84 -16.21 -20.38 -0.39
C LYS A 84 -16.92 -19.17 -1.01
N LEU A 85 -16.45 -18.64 -2.15
CA LEU A 85 -17.11 -17.53 -2.86
C LEU A 85 -18.52 -17.90 -3.36
N ILE A 86 -18.72 -19.12 -3.85
CA ILE A 86 -20.05 -19.61 -4.25
C ILE A 86 -21.00 -19.66 -3.04
N LEU A 87 -20.53 -20.19 -1.92
CA LEU A 87 -21.31 -20.26 -0.68
C LEU A 87 -21.63 -18.86 -0.14
N PHE A 88 -20.64 -17.97 -0.12
CA PHE A 88 -20.80 -16.57 0.26
C PHE A 88 -21.88 -15.88 -0.59
N THR A 89 -21.83 -16.06 -1.91
CA THR A 89 -22.83 -15.50 -2.83
C THR A 89 -24.23 -15.98 -2.47
N ARG A 90 -24.40 -17.28 -2.19
CA ARG A 90 -25.71 -17.84 -1.82
C ARG A 90 -26.25 -17.34 -0.48
N MET A 91 -25.37 -17.04 0.47
CA MET A 91 -25.76 -16.59 1.81
C MET A 91 -26.03 -15.09 1.87
N PHE A 92 -25.26 -14.28 1.14
CA PHE A 92 -25.23 -12.83 1.35
C PHE A 92 -25.67 -12.00 0.14
N LEU A 93 -25.75 -12.58 -1.06
CA LEU A 93 -26.06 -11.83 -2.29
C LEU A 93 -27.36 -12.33 -2.91
N LYS A 94 -28.26 -11.38 -3.21
CA LYS A 94 -29.51 -11.69 -3.90
C LYS A 94 -29.24 -11.88 -5.40
N SER A 95 -29.75 -12.96 -5.95
CA SER A 95 -29.83 -13.20 -7.39
C SER A 95 -31.26 -13.00 -7.87
N GLU A 96 -31.44 -12.43 -9.05
CA GLU A 96 -32.75 -12.28 -9.68
C GLU A 96 -32.93 -13.35 -10.77
N GLU A 97 -34.15 -13.87 -10.89
CA GLU A 97 -34.51 -14.81 -11.95
C GLU A 97 -35.01 -14.04 -13.16
N ASP A 98 -34.37 -14.26 -14.32
CA ASP A 98 -34.76 -13.72 -15.62
C ASP A 98 -35.17 -14.91 -16.51
N GLY A 99 -36.41 -15.36 -16.35
CA GLY A 99 -36.95 -16.54 -17.02
C GLY A 99 -36.18 -17.82 -16.67
N LYS A 100 -35.43 -18.39 -17.63
CA LYS A 100 -34.57 -19.57 -17.42
C LYS A 100 -33.13 -19.22 -17.02
N ALA A 101 -32.78 -17.93 -17.00
CA ALA A 101 -31.45 -17.46 -16.66
C ALA A 101 -31.44 -16.85 -15.24
N GLN A 102 -30.37 -17.10 -14.49
CA GLN A 102 -30.16 -16.48 -13.18
C GLN A 102 -29.22 -15.28 -13.34
N HIS A 103 -29.72 -14.08 -13.07
CA HIS A 103 -28.92 -12.88 -12.99
C HIS A 103 -28.24 -12.81 -11.62
N SER A 104 -26.92 -12.88 -11.61
CA SER A 104 -26.12 -12.92 -10.38
C SER A 104 -24.82 -12.14 -10.54
N VAL A 105 -24.18 -11.84 -9.41
CA VAL A 105 -22.85 -11.26 -9.41
C VAL A 105 -21.84 -12.21 -10.05
N LYS A 106 -20.76 -11.66 -10.60
CA LYS A 106 -19.61 -12.48 -11.04
C LYS A 106 -18.41 -12.21 -10.15
N TRP A 107 -17.59 -13.23 -9.99
CA TRP A 107 -16.36 -13.17 -9.22
C TRP A 107 -15.17 -13.53 -10.13
N SER A 108 -14.04 -12.88 -9.93
CA SER A 108 -12.74 -13.33 -10.42
C SER A 108 -11.77 -13.25 -9.26
N TYR A 109 -10.84 -14.20 -9.15
CA TYR A 109 -9.88 -14.18 -8.05
C TYR A 109 -8.52 -14.72 -8.47
N SER A 110 -7.49 -14.34 -7.72
CA SER A 110 -6.12 -14.83 -7.83
C SER A 110 -5.43 -14.79 -6.48
N VAL A 111 -4.48 -15.71 -6.25
CA VAL A 111 -3.67 -15.75 -5.04
C VAL A 111 -2.28 -15.24 -5.39
N LYS A 112 -1.81 -14.18 -4.72
CA LYS A 112 -0.45 -13.65 -4.86
C LYS A 112 0.58 -14.66 -4.31
N PRO A 113 1.86 -14.59 -4.72
CA PRO A 113 2.93 -15.41 -4.12
C PRO A 113 3.04 -15.23 -2.60
N THR A 114 2.74 -14.04 -2.09
CA THR A 114 2.69 -13.71 -0.65
C THR A 114 1.60 -14.47 0.12
N GLY A 115 0.65 -15.10 -0.58
CA GLY A 115 -0.50 -15.77 0.00
C GLY A 115 -1.77 -14.92 0.05
N ASN A 116 -1.68 -13.61 -0.22
CA ASN A 116 -2.84 -12.73 -0.26
C ASN A 116 -3.77 -13.07 -1.43
N LEU A 117 -5.07 -12.97 -1.19
CA LEU A 117 -6.14 -13.24 -2.12
C LEU A 117 -6.66 -11.93 -2.72
N ILE A 118 -6.56 -11.78 -4.03
CA ILE A 118 -7.19 -10.69 -4.78
C ILE A 118 -8.53 -11.19 -5.29
N VAL A 119 -9.61 -10.46 -5.00
CA VAL A 119 -10.98 -10.78 -5.42
C VAL A 119 -11.59 -9.59 -6.16
N HIS A 120 -12.10 -9.84 -7.35
CA HIS A 120 -12.85 -8.89 -8.17
C HIS A 120 -14.32 -9.27 -8.16
N LEU A 121 -15.16 -8.37 -7.68
CA LEU A 121 -16.62 -8.45 -7.75
C LEU A 121 -17.13 -7.64 -8.93
N TYR A 122 -18.01 -8.25 -9.72
CA TYR A 122 -18.79 -7.61 -10.76
C TYR A 122 -20.26 -7.56 -10.27
N PRO A 123 -20.73 -6.43 -9.74
CA PRO A 123 -22.05 -6.29 -9.13
C PRO A 123 -23.22 -6.54 -10.09
N ASN A 124 -23.06 -6.23 -11.38
CA ASN A 124 -24.11 -6.31 -12.41
C ASN A 124 -25.45 -5.64 -12.00
N GLY A 125 -25.39 -4.56 -11.20
CA GLY A 125 -26.56 -3.83 -10.71
C GLY A 125 -27.23 -4.42 -9.47
N LEU A 126 -26.77 -5.58 -8.97
CA LEU A 126 -27.39 -6.29 -7.84
C LEU A 126 -26.86 -5.87 -6.46
N VAL A 127 -25.72 -5.17 -6.42
CA VAL A 127 -25.07 -4.74 -5.18
C VAL A 127 -24.96 -3.22 -5.21
N LYS A 128 -25.60 -2.57 -4.23
CA LYS A 128 -25.53 -1.11 -4.04
C LYS A 128 -24.29 -0.69 -3.26
N ASP A 129 -23.96 -1.42 -2.20
CA ASP A 129 -22.81 -1.14 -1.33
C ASP A 129 -21.75 -2.23 -1.49
N THR A 130 -20.74 -1.97 -2.31
CA THR A 130 -19.64 -2.91 -2.53
C THR A 130 -18.62 -2.91 -1.40
N VAL A 131 -18.63 -1.90 -0.52
CA VAL A 131 -17.73 -1.83 0.64
C VAL A 131 -18.18 -2.85 1.69
N ASP A 132 -19.47 -2.87 2.02
CA ASP A 132 -20.06 -3.81 2.96
C ASP A 132 -19.86 -5.28 2.53
N ILE A 133 -19.89 -5.54 1.21
CA ILE A 133 -19.59 -6.88 0.67
C ILE A 133 -18.13 -7.27 0.94
N GLY A 134 -17.18 -6.35 0.79
CA GLY A 134 -15.77 -6.59 1.10
C GLY A 134 -15.56 -6.94 2.57
N ARG A 135 -16.18 -6.18 3.48
CA ARG A 135 -16.15 -6.42 4.92
C ARG A 135 -16.72 -7.79 5.29
N LYS A 136 -17.92 -8.12 4.81
CA LYS A 136 -18.54 -9.44 5.02
C LYS A 136 -17.69 -10.57 4.46
N LEU A 137 -17.06 -10.35 3.30
CA LEU A 137 -16.20 -11.35 2.67
C LEU A 137 -14.93 -11.59 3.49
N SER A 138 -14.32 -10.53 4.03
CA SER A 138 -13.19 -10.59 4.97
C SER A 138 -13.55 -11.42 6.21
N GLU A 139 -14.66 -11.09 6.87
CA GLU A 139 -15.15 -11.84 8.05
C GLU A 139 -15.44 -13.31 7.71
N TYR A 140 -16.09 -13.58 6.58
CA TYR A 140 -16.44 -14.94 6.15
C TYR A 140 -15.20 -15.80 5.83
N LEU A 141 -14.17 -15.19 5.23
CA LEU A 141 -12.94 -15.90 4.88
C LEU A 141 -11.94 -15.95 6.04
N ALA A 142 -12.17 -15.19 7.11
CA ALA A 142 -11.23 -14.95 8.21
C ALA A 142 -9.88 -14.44 7.68
N MET A 143 -9.94 -13.39 6.84
CA MET A 143 -8.79 -12.73 6.23
C MET A 143 -8.97 -11.23 6.31
N ASP A 144 -7.94 -10.48 6.72
CA ASP A 144 -8.02 -9.03 6.84
C ASP A 144 -8.16 -8.37 5.47
N LEU A 145 -8.97 -7.31 5.37
CA LEU A 145 -9.13 -6.52 4.15
C LEU A 145 -8.02 -5.46 4.09
N ILE A 146 -6.98 -5.78 3.32
CA ILE A 146 -5.79 -4.96 3.17
C ILE A 146 -6.08 -3.72 2.30
N GLN A 147 -6.79 -3.92 1.19
CA GLN A 147 -7.09 -2.86 0.23
C GLN A 147 -8.46 -3.06 -0.42
N TYR A 148 -9.14 -1.95 -0.69
CA TYR A 148 -10.39 -1.89 -1.43
C TYR A 148 -10.32 -0.78 -2.48
N GLU A 149 -10.68 -1.12 -3.71
CA GLU A 149 -10.80 -0.15 -4.80
C GLU A 149 -12.07 -0.40 -5.61
N HIS A 150 -12.74 0.67 -6.01
CA HIS A 150 -13.88 0.61 -6.90
C HIS A 150 -13.57 1.31 -8.22
N THR A 151 -13.36 0.54 -9.28
CA THR A 151 -13.03 1.07 -10.61
C THR A 151 -14.16 0.80 -11.58
N GLY A 152 -14.93 1.84 -11.90
CA GLY A 152 -16.01 1.79 -12.87
C GLY A 152 -17.16 0.86 -12.47
N ARG A 153 -17.11 -0.41 -12.89
CA ARG A 153 -18.14 -1.43 -12.62
C ARG A 153 -17.62 -2.60 -11.78
N ILE A 154 -16.40 -2.49 -11.25
CA ILE A 154 -15.70 -3.59 -10.60
C ILE A 154 -15.24 -3.11 -9.23
N ALA A 155 -15.55 -3.90 -8.20
CA ALA A 155 -14.95 -3.75 -6.88
C ALA A 155 -13.82 -4.76 -6.71
N CYS A 156 -12.64 -4.29 -6.30
CA CYS A 156 -11.45 -5.09 -6.04
C CYS A 156 -11.20 -5.14 -4.53
N TYR A 157 -10.92 -6.32 -4.02
CA TYR A 157 -10.58 -6.58 -2.62
C TYR A 157 -9.25 -7.33 -2.55
N GLU A 158 -8.31 -6.84 -1.76
CA GLU A 158 -7.14 -7.60 -1.36
C GLU A 158 -7.32 -8.10 0.08
N LEU A 159 -7.34 -9.41 0.24
CA LEU A 159 -7.59 -10.10 1.51
C LEU A 159 -6.39 -10.93 1.90
N GLY A 160 -5.90 -10.82 3.14
CA GLY A 160 -4.79 -11.66 3.56
C GLY A 160 -4.09 -11.15 4.80
N ARG A 161 -2.76 -11.18 4.75
CA ARG A 161 -1.92 -10.63 5.81
C ARG A 161 -1.38 -9.28 5.38
N HIS A 162 -1.35 -8.35 6.32
CA HIS A 162 -0.60 -7.11 6.17
C HIS A 162 0.88 -7.44 5.89
N PRO A 163 1.51 -6.75 4.94
CA PRO A 163 2.95 -6.84 4.72
C PRO A 163 3.74 -6.55 6.01
N ASP A 164 4.91 -7.17 6.14
CA ASP A 164 5.78 -6.92 7.28
C ASP A 164 6.26 -5.46 7.26
N ARG A 165 6.25 -4.84 8.43
CA ARG A 165 6.77 -3.49 8.63
C ARG A 165 8.27 -3.49 8.35
N TYR A 166 8.74 -2.52 7.57
CA TYR A 166 10.17 -2.39 7.28
C TYR A 166 10.99 -2.06 8.53
N ASP A 167 12.19 -2.63 8.61
CA ASP A 167 13.24 -2.14 9.49
C ASP A 167 13.96 -0.97 8.80
N GLY A 168 13.81 0.23 9.37
CA GLY A 168 14.41 1.45 8.83
C GLY A 168 15.93 1.47 8.95
N ILE A 169 16.51 0.78 9.93
CA ILE A 169 17.97 0.70 10.09
C ILE A 169 18.57 -0.18 9.01
N ASP A 170 17.96 -1.34 8.75
CA ASP A 170 18.39 -2.23 7.66
C ASP A 170 18.29 -1.50 6.31
N LEU A 171 17.16 -0.82 6.04
CA LEU A 171 16.98 -0.03 4.82
C LEU A 171 18.00 1.11 4.70
N LEU A 172 18.42 1.74 5.80
CA LEU A 172 19.47 2.77 5.77
C LEU A 172 20.86 2.16 5.54
N GLY A 173 21.14 0.99 6.14
CA GLY A 173 22.40 0.27 6.05
C GLY A 173 22.62 -0.51 4.73
N GLU A 174 21.56 -0.82 4.00
CA GLU A 174 21.65 -1.51 2.71
C GLU A 174 22.61 -0.78 1.75
N GLY A 175 23.62 -1.50 1.24
CA GLY A 175 24.62 -0.94 0.33
C GLY A 175 25.75 -0.18 1.02
N ILE A 176 25.78 -0.15 2.35
CA ILE A 176 27.00 0.12 3.13
C ILE A 176 27.77 -1.20 3.22
N THR A 177 28.61 -1.47 2.23
CA THR A 177 29.61 -2.56 2.28
C THR A 177 30.96 -1.95 2.64
N GLU A 178 31.79 -2.68 3.38
CA GLU A 178 33.16 -2.28 3.70
C GLU A 178 33.92 -1.98 2.40
N LEU A 179 34.18 -0.68 2.16
CA LEU A 179 34.70 -0.17 0.90
C LEU A 179 36.18 -0.53 0.74
N HIS A 180 36.46 -1.58 -0.03
CA HIS A 180 37.78 -1.81 -0.63
C HIS A 180 37.86 -1.01 -1.94
N GLY A 181 38.32 0.26 -1.90
CA GLY A 181 38.60 1.05 -3.11
C GLY A 181 38.22 2.54 -3.06
N ARG A 182 38.33 3.22 -4.21
CA ARG A 182 37.96 4.64 -4.40
C ARG A 182 36.44 4.74 -4.62
N TYR A 183 35.73 5.30 -3.66
CA TYR A 183 34.28 5.54 -3.72
C TYR A 183 33.97 6.85 -4.46
N THR A 184 33.04 6.77 -5.41
CA THR A 184 32.43 7.92 -6.07
C THR A 184 30.96 7.99 -5.63
N PRO A 185 30.51 9.10 -5.01
CA PRO A 185 29.11 9.30 -4.69
C PRO A 185 28.26 9.19 -5.96
N ASP A 186 27.22 8.35 -5.94
CA ASP A 186 26.22 8.26 -7.01
C ASP A 186 24.87 8.76 -6.48
N ILE A 187 24.26 9.68 -7.23
CA ILE A 187 23.00 10.32 -6.84
C ILE A 187 21.85 9.38 -7.22
N SER A 188 21.07 8.98 -6.22
CA SER A 188 20.00 8.02 -6.43
C SER A 188 18.62 8.69 -6.33
N TYR A 189 17.86 8.63 -7.42
CA TYR A 189 16.49 9.14 -7.49
C TYR A 189 15.44 8.06 -7.18
N ALA A 190 15.85 6.90 -6.69
CA ALA A 190 14.94 5.82 -6.36
C ALA A 190 13.94 6.26 -5.27
N PRO A 191 12.63 5.98 -5.39
CA PRO A 191 11.66 6.34 -4.38
C PRO A 191 12.03 5.85 -2.98
N ILE A 192 11.65 6.59 -1.94
CA ILE A 192 11.90 6.21 -0.54
C ILE A 192 10.78 5.26 -0.10
N PRO A 193 11.06 3.97 0.16
CA PRO A 193 10.02 3.03 0.59
C PRO A 193 9.46 3.44 1.94
N ILE A 194 8.13 3.34 2.11
CA ILE A 194 7.44 3.62 3.37
C ILE A 194 6.81 2.33 3.88
N TYR A 195 5.97 1.68 3.07
CA TYR A 195 5.29 0.44 3.44
C TYR A 195 4.73 -0.26 2.20
N ASP A 196 5.10 -1.53 1.99
CA ASP A 196 4.67 -2.32 0.82
C ASP A 196 4.90 -1.58 -0.51
N ASN A 197 3.82 -1.23 -1.21
CA ASN A 197 3.85 -0.51 -2.48
C ASN A 197 3.81 1.02 -2.31
N VAL A 198 3.71 1.53 -1.08
CA VAL A 198 3.73 2.95 -0.75
C VAL A 198 5.17 3.41 -0.58
N SER A 199 5.54 4.40 -1.37
CA SER A 199 6.85 5.05 -1.33
C SER A 199 6.69 6.54 -1.57
N TRP A 200 7.63 7.32 -1.05
CA TRP A 200 7.74 8.74 -1.39
C TRP A 200 8.63 8.88 -2.63
N ASP A 201 7.97 9.14 -3.75
CA ASP A 201 8.62 9.41 -5.02
C ASP A 201 8.90 10.91 -5.15
N PHE A 202 10.10 11.29 -4.74
CA PHE A 202 10.52 12.69 -4.71
C PHE A 202 11.11 13.17 -6.05
N ASP A 203 11.06 12.38 -7.12
CA ASP A 203 11.32 12.85 -8.51
C ASP A 203 10.01 13.03 -9.31
N SER A 204 8.86 12.83 -8.68
CA SER A 204 7.55 12.94 -9.32
C SER A 204 6.79 14.21 -8.92
N GLU A 205 5.51 14.31 -9.31
CA GLU A 205 4.55 15.27 -8.77
C GLU A 205 4.41 15.18 -7.25
N ALA A 206 4.89 14.10 -6.64
CA ALA A 206 4.84 13.83 -5.21
C ALA A 206 6.08 14.31 -4.43
N LEU A 207 6.88 15.22 -5.01
CA LEU A 207 8.06 15.84 -4.40
C LEU A 207 7.79 16.35 -2.98
N HIS A 208 6.72 17.13 -2.78
CA HIS A 208 6.41 17.68 -1.45
C HIS A 208 5.59 16.70 -0.61
N LEU A 209 5.94 16.59 0.67
CA LEU A 209 5.32 15.70 1.64
C LEU A 209 4.68 16.48 2.78
N LEU A 210 3.44 16.12 3.14
CA LEU A 210 2.74 16.60 4.32
C LEU A 210 2.56 15.45 5.32
N LEU A 211 3.10 15.59 6.53
CA LEU A 211 3.01 14.61 7.61
C LEU A 211 2.20 15.17 8.79
N ILE A 212 1.04 14.58 9.05
CA ILE A 212 0.22 14.91 10.22
C ILE A 212 0.29 13.80 11.25
N ALA A 213 0.81 14.09 12.43
CA ALA A 213 1.01 13.09 13.47
C ALA A 213 0.92 13.72 14.85
N PRO A 214 -0.13 13.40 15.64
CA PRO A 214 -0.23 13.83 17.04
C PRO A 214 1.00 13.41 17.86
N THR A 215 1.19 14.04 19.02
CA THR A 215 2.27 13.67 19.95
C THR A 215 2.23 12.17 20.27
N GLY A 216 3.38 11.50 20.16
CA GLY A 216 3.50 10.06 20.40
C GLY A 216 3.11 9.17 19.22
N ALA A 217 2.61 9.70 18.10
CA ALA A 217 2.20 8.91 16.94
C ALA A 217 3.35 8.39 16.06
N GLY A 218 4.61 8.65 16.42
CA GLY A 218 5.79 8.23 15.64
C GLY A 218 6.29 9.25 14.60
N LYS A 219 5.87 10.52 14.69
CA LYS A 219 6.30 11.62 13.80
C LYS A 219 7.82 11.69 13.64
N THR A 220 8.54 11.85 14.75
CA THR A 220 10.01 12.00 14.77
C THR A 220 10.72 10.76 14.21
N MET A 221 10.18 9.55 14.44
CA MET A 221 10.75 8.32 13.88
C MET A 221 10.71 8.34 12.36
N LEU A 222 9.56 8.69 11.78
CA LEU A 222 9.42 8.80 10.33
C LEU A 222 10.31 9.91 9.76
N LEU A 223 10.36 11.10 10.40
CA LEU A 223 11.24 12.17 9.93
C LEU A 223 12.73 11.80 9.97
N ASN A 224 13.18 11.09 11.01
CA ASN A 224 14.56 10.58 11.08
C ASN A 224 14.86 9.61 9.95
N TYR A 225 13.95 8.66 9.69
CA TYR A 225 14.06 7.73 8.58
C TYR A 225 14.12 8.46 7.23
N LEU A 226 13.21 9.40 6.98
CA LEU A 226 13.19 10.18 5.74
C LEU A 226 14.48 10.98 5.55
N GLY A 227 14.95 11.67 6.59
CA GLY A 227 16.22 12.41 6.55
C GLY A 227 17.41 11.51 6.27
N GLY A 228 17.50 10.35 6.91
CA GLY A 228 18.53 9.36 6.62
C GLY A 228 18.47 8.84 5.18
N MET A 229 17.27 8.60 4.66
CA MET A 229 17.08 8.13 3.29
C MET A 229 17.42 9.17 2.22
N VAL A 230 17.27 10.46 2.54
CA VAL A 230 17.76 11.58 1.72
C VAL A 230 19.28 11.59 1.68
N LEU A 231 19.94 11.46 2.84
CA LEU A 231 21.41 11.39 2.92
C LEU A 231 21.96 10.18 2.17
N LYS A 232 21.34 9.00 2.34
CA LYS A 232 21.70 7.76 1.62
C LYS A 232 21.72 7.94 0.11
N ARG A 233 20.81 8.76 -0.42
CA ARG A 233 20.63 9.05 -1.85
C ARG A 233 21.51 10.18 -2.39
N GLN A 234 22.40 10.73 -1.56
CA GLN A 234 23.31 11.82 -1.95
C GLN A 234 22.59 13.12 -2.29
N HIS A 235 21.50 13.43 -1.57
CA HIS A 235 20.80 14.70 -1.66
C HIS A 235 21.10 15.59 -0.46
N LYS A 236 20.92 16.91 -0.62
CA LYS A 236 21.13 17.88 0.46
C LYS A 236 19.93 17.89 1.40
N LEU A 237 20.17 17.71 2.69
CA LEU A 237 19.16 17.77 3.72
C LEU A 237 19.30 19.08 4.51
N TYR A 238 18.16 19.67 4.88
CA TYR A 238 18.06 20.83 5.76
C TYR A 238 16.94 20.59 6.75
N VAL A 239 17.11 21.05 7.99
CA VAL A 239 16.15 20.83 9.07
C VAL A 239 15.73 22.16 9.69
N VAL A 240 14.44 22.30 9.96
CA VAL A 240 13.88 23.37 10.78
C VAL A 240 13.26 22.76 12.03
N ASP A 241 13.81 23.11 13.19
CA ASP A 241 13.35 22.67 14.51
C ASP A 241 13.32 23.83 15.51
N ALA A 242 12.26 24.63 15.45
CA ALA A 242 12.05 25.74 16.38
C ALA A 242 11.78 25.29 17.84
N LYS A 243 11.59 24.00 18.10
CA LYS A 243 11.43 23.46 19.45
C LYS A 243 12.76 23.06 20.08
N ASN A 244 13.86 23.12 19.32
CA ASN A 244 15.19 22.63 19.71
C ASN A 244 15.10 21.24 20.37
N SER A 245 14.39 20.34 19.69
CA SER A 245 14.07 19.01 20.16
C SER A 245 15.22 18.02 19.90
N SER A 246 15.05 16.76 20.31
CA SER A 246 15.99 15.69 19.98
C SER A 246 16.15 15.47 18.47
N PHE A 247 15.15 15.84 17.66
CA PHE A 247 15.20 15.77 16.20
C PHE A 247 16.27 16.73 15.62
N GLY A 248 16.17 18.02 15.94
CA GLY A 248 17.14 19.01 15.50
C GLY A 248 18.54 18.74 16.09
N ALA A 249 18.61 18.33 17.36
CA ALA A 249 19.88 17.99 17.99
C ALA A 249 20.62 16.84 17.27
N LEU A 250 19.88 15.78 16.90
CA LEU A 250 20.43 14.65 16.14
C LEU A 250 21.04 15.11 14.81
N PHE A 251 20.27 15.83 13.98
CA PHE A 251 20.76 16.25 12.66
C PHE A 251 21.88 17.29 12.77
N ARG A 252 21.89 18.13 13.80
CA ARG A 252 23.01 19.02 14.11
C ARG A 252 24.28 18.23 14.44
N GLN A 253 24.19 17.14 15.21
CA GLN A 253 25.32 16.25 15.50
C GLN A 253 25.81 15.46 14.28
N VAL A 254 24.91 15.12 13.35
CA VAL A 254 25.27 14.60 12.02
C VAL A 254 25.97 15.69 11.18
N GLY A 255 25.74 16.97 11.50
CA GLY A 255 26.28 18.14 10.83
C GLY A 255 25.48 18.54 9.58
N VAL A 256 24.18 18.26 9.62
CA VAL A 256 23.18 18.81 8.69
C VAL A 256 22.82 20.23 9.14
N PRO A 257 22.61 21.20 8.22
CA PRO A 257 22.15 22.53 8.60
C PRO A 257 20.81 22.48 9.33
N VAL A 258 20.76 23.05 10.54
CA VAL A 258 19.55 23.11 11.38
C VAL A 258 19.24 24.57 11.74
N ALA A 259 18.10 25.07 11.27
CA ALA A 259 17.57 26.37 11.66
C ALA A 259 16.60 26.24 12.84
N THR A 260 16.75 27.13 13.82
CA THR A 260 16.00 27.12 15.09
C THR A 260 15.33 28.45 15.38
N THR A 261 15.92 29.57 14.98
CA THR A 261 15.31 30.90 15.14
C THR A 261 14.54 31.32 13.89
N THR A 262 13.64 32.28 14.05
CA THR A 262 12.88 32.84 12.92
C THR A 262 13.79 33.40 11.83
N GLU A 263 14.86 34.09 12.23
CA GLU A 263 15.85 34.68 11.34
C GLU A 263 16.60 33.61 10.55
N GLU A 264 17.11 32.57 11.23
CA GLU A 264 17.77 31.42 10.59
C GLU A 264 16.83 30.72 9.59
N ILE A 265 15.55 30.60 9.92
CA ILE A 265 14.53 30.00 9.04
C ILE A 265 14.33 30.85 7.78
N ILE A 266 14.22 32.17 7.91
CA ILE A 266 14.06 33.08 6.78
C ILE A 266 15.31 33.07 5.89
N GLU A 267 16.50 33.08 6.49
CA GLU A 267 17.77 33.01 5.77
C GLU A 267 17.88 31.71 4.96
N LEU A 268 17.62 30.56 5.60
CA LEU A 268 17.63 29.25 4.96
C LEU A 268 16.62 29.17 3.81
N LEU A 269 15.39 29.63 4.02
CA LEU A 269 14.36 29.65 2.96
C LEU A 269 14.75 30.56 1.80
N THR A 270 15.38 31.70 2.10
CA THR A 270 15.87 32.64 1.08
C THR A 270 16.99 32.02 0.26
N GLU A 271 17.92 31.30 0.90
CA GLU A 271 18.98 30.56 0.22
C GLU A 271 18.41 29.52 -0.75
N LEU A 272 17.46 28.70 -0.29
CA LEU A 272 16.82 27.67 -1.11
C LEU A 272 16.07 28.27 -2.30
N VAL A 273 15.36 29.38 -2.12
CA VAL A 273 14.74 30.12 -3.23
C VAL A 273 15.80 30.66 -4.20
N GLY A 274 16.93 31.14 -3.70
CA GLY A 274 18.06 31.57 -4.52
C GLY A 274 18.63 30.44 -5.39
N ILE A 275 18.84 29.25 -4.81
CA ILE A 275 19.28 28.04 -5.52
C ILE A 275 18.26 27.67 -6.60
N MET A 276 16.98 27.66 -6.26
CA MET A 276 15.87 27.37 -7.18
C MET A 276 15.90 28.30 -8.39
N GLU A 277 15.90 29.61 -8.17
CA GLU A 277 15.88 30.61 -9.24
C GLU A 277 17.17 30.58 -10.09
N LYS A 278 18.32 30.23 -9.49
CA LYS A 278 19.57 29.99 -10.22
C LYS A 278 19.43 28.78 -11.15
N ARG A 279 18.91 27.65 -10.67
CA ARG A 279 18.66 26.44 -11.50
C ARG A 279 17.73 26.76 -12.67
N TYR A 280 16.65 27.50 -12.43
CA TYR A 280 15.74 27.97 -13.49
C TYR A 280 16.46 28.78 -14.58
N LYS A 281 17.32 29.73 -14.18
CA LYS A 281 18.08 30.54 -15.14
C LYS A 281 19.10 29.73 -15.93
N THR A 282 19.80 28.80 -15.28
CA THR A 282 20.89 28.03 -15.89
C THR A 282 20.40 26.90 -16.79
N HIS A 283 19.42 26.12 -16.33
CA HIS A 283 19.04 24.87 -16.98
C HIS A 283 17.69 24.93 -17.71
N PHE A 284 16.76 25.77 -17.26
CA PHE A 284 15.38 25.81 -17.76
C PHE A 284 15.08 27.04 -18.64
N SER A 285 16.11 27.65 -19.22
CA SER A 285 15.95 28.75 -20.16
C SER A 285 15.66 28.23 -21.57
N LYS A 286 14.84 28.98 -22.34
CA LYS A 286 14.20 28.62 -23.63
C LYS A 286 15.09 27.98 -24.72
N LYS A 287 16.42 27.98 -24.58
CA LYS A 287 17.36 27.37 -25.53
C LYS A 287 17.80 25.95 -25.18
N ASN A 288 17.67 25.53 -23.92
CA ASN A 288 18.34 24.32 -23.41
C ASN A 288 17.42 23.27 -22.77
N SER A 289 16.11 23.52 -22.65
CA SER A 289 15.21 22.61 -21.93
C SER A 289 14.30 21.82 -22.87
N ALA A 290 14.27 20.49 -22.73
CA ALA A 290 13.12 19.71 -23.18
C ALA A 290 11.90 20.04 -22.30
N ILE A 291 10.69 19.78 -22.81
CA ILE A 291 9.43 20.18 -22.14
C ILE A 291 9.28 19.53 -20.75
N ASP A 292 9.96 18.40 -20.50
CA ASP A 292 9.81 17.57 -19.30
C ASP A 292 11.09 17.47 -18.44
N ASP A 293 12.08 18.35 -18.62
CA ASP A 293 13.31 18.29 -17.82
C ASP A 293 13.00 18.50 -16.32
N THR A 294 13.58 17.65 -15.47
CA THR A 294 13.60 17.76 -14.01
C THR A 294 15.04 17.76 -13.50
N PHE A 295 15.24 18.12 -12.24
CA PHE A 295 16.55 18.03 -11.60
C PHE A 295 17.18 16.62 -11.72
N ALA A 296 16.37 15.56 -11.72
CA ALA A 296 16.86 14.19 -11.90
C ALA A 296 17.32 13.90 -13.33
N THR A 297 16.56 14.34 -14.35
CA THR A 297 17.00 14.22 -15.75
C THR A 297 18.33 14.95 -16.01
N LEU A 298 18.56 16.04 -15.25
CA LEU A 298 19.79 16.83 -15.28
C LEU A 298 20.90 16.30 -14.35
N HIS A 299 20.66 15.17 -13.67
CA HIS A 299 21.59 14.54 -12.72
C HIS A 299 22.06 15.50 -11.60
N LEU A 300 21.17 16.40 -11.17
CA LEU A 300 21.41 17.34 -10.08
C LEU A 300 20.96 16.75 -8.75
N GLU A 301 21.67 17.08 -7.67
CA GLU A 301 21.22 16.74 -6.32
C GLU A 301 19.92 17.48 -5.95
N GLY A 302 18.99 16.82 -5.27
CA GLY A 302 17.85 17.48 -4.65
C GLY A 302 18.24 18.21 -3.36
N HIS A 303 17.48 19.25 -3.01
CA HIS A 303 17.53 19.92 -1.71
C HIS A 303 16.22 19.64 -0.98
N VAL A 304 16.28 18.96 0.16
CA VAL A 304 15.11 18.55 0.95
C VAL A 304 15.10 19.30 2.26
N LEU A 305 14.04 20.07 2.49
CA LEU A 305 13.81 20.81 3.73
C LEU A 305 12.75 20.11 4.59
N ILE A 306 13.12 19.67 5.78
CA ILE A 306 12.21 19.06 6.76
C ILE A 306 11.84 20.05 7.86
N PHE A 307 10.54 20.34 7.99
CA PHE A 307 9.96 21.07 9.12
C PHE A 307 9.34 20.08 10.10
N ASP A 308 9.90 19.94 11.32
CA ASP A 308 9.26 19.09 12.36
C ASP A 308 7.93 19.69 12.86
N GLU A 309 7.79 21.01 12.93
CA GLU A 309 6.53 21.61 13.36
C GLU A 309 6.34 23.00 12.75
N LEU A 310 5.90 23.06 11.50
CA LEU A 310 5.73 24.35 10.80
C LEU A 310 4.73 25.26 11.52
N LEU A 311 3.63 24.72 12.05
CA LEU A 311 2.61 25.53 12.69
C LEU A 311 3.09 26.19 13.98
N ALA A 312 3.97 25.53 14.74
CA ALA A 312 4.56 26.13 15.94
C ALA A 312 5.44 27.34 15.58
N VAL A 313 6.20 27.26 14.48
CA VAL A 313 6.98 28.40 13.95
C VAL A 313 6.03 29.54 13.60
N LEU A 314 5.00 29.28 12.78
CA LEU A 314 4.08 30.31 12.30
C LEU A 314 3.24 30.96 13.41
N SER A 315 2.97 30.25 14.50
CA SER A 315 2.23 30.79 15.64
C SER A 315 3.09 31.64 16.57
N GLY A 316 4.39 31.33 16.71
CA GLY A 316 5.32 32.06 17.57
C GLY A 316 5.97 33.28 16.92
N THR A 317 5.82 33.44 15.59
CA THR A 317 6.53 34.46 14.80
C THR A 317 5.72 35.74 14.63
N ALA A 318 6.40 36.91 14.61
CA ALA A 318 5.75 38.19 14.36
C ALA A 318 5.10 38.23 12.96
N LYS A 319 4.01 38.98 12.80
CA LYS A 319 3.21 38.99 11.56
C LYS A 319 4.04 39.20 10.29
N LYS A 320 4.97 40.16 10.30
CA LYS A 320 5.82 40.49 9.16
C LYS A 320 6.72 39.32 8.73
N GLU A 321 7.37 38.68 9.69
CA GLU A 321 8.25 37.53 9.46
C GLU A 321 7.45 36.29 9.06
N LYS A 322 6.28 36.09 9.66
CA LYS A 322 5.35 35.03 9.28
C LYS A 322 4.92 35.15 7.82
N ASP A 323 4.54 36.36 7.41
CA ASP A 323 4.13 36.63 6.02
C ASP A 323 5.31 36.35 5.05
N GLU A 324 6.54 36.64 5.46
CA GLU A 324 7.74 36.35 4.68
C GLU A 324 8.04 34.83 4.58
N ILE A 325 7.95 34.09 5.69
CA ILE A 325 8.09 32.62 5.69
C ILE A 325 7.06 31.99 4.75
N VAL A 326 5.78 32.39 4.86
CA VAL A 326 4.71 31.89 4.00
C VAL A 326 4.96 32.24 2.53
N ARG A 327 5.46 33.44 2.23
CA ARG A 327 5.81 33.87 0.87
C ARG A 327 6.94 33.02 0.27
N LEU A 328 7.98 32.71 1.04
CA LEU A 328 9.11 31.89 0.59
C LEU A 328 8.69 30.42 0.41
N LEU A 329 7.95 29.87 1.37
CA LEU A 329 7.37 28.52 1.26
C LEU A 329 6.45 28.40 0.04
N GLY A 330 5.62 29.40 -0.24
CA GLY A 330 4.75 29.43 -1.41
C GLY A 330 5.51 29.38 -2.73
N GLN A 331 6.66 30.06 -2.83
CA GLN A 331 7.51 29.98 -4.01
C GLN A 331 8.10 28.58 -4.20
N ILE A 332 8.63 27.98 -3.13
CA ILE A 332 9.17 26.62 -3.19
C ILE A 332 8.07 25.61 -3.51
N ALA A 333 6.89 25.70 -2.90
CA ALA A 333 5.78 24.79 -3.17
C ALA A 333 5.32 24.83 -4.63
N LEU A 334 5.34 26.02 -5.26
CA LEU A 334 4.88 26.19 -6.65
C LEU A 334 5.94 25.85 -7.70
N LYS A 335 7.23 26.07 -7.40
CA LYS A 335 8.34 25.96 -8.36
C LYS A 335 9.41 24.93 -7.97
N GLY A 336 9.28 24.27 -6.83
CA GLY A 336 10.29 23.38 -6.29
C GLY A 336 10.50 22.11 -7.11
N ARG A 337 9.44 21.59 -7.76
CA ARG A 337 9.45 20.32 -8.51
C ARG A 337 10.58 20.22 -9.53
N ALA A 338 10.57 21.07 -10.55
CA ALA A 338 11.56 21.00 -11.63
C ALA A 338 12.98 21.31 -11.13
N ALA A 339 13.10 22.24 -10.17
CA ALA A 339 14.38 22.63 -9.59
C ALA A 339 14.92 21.66 -8.53
N GLY A 340 14.15 20.65 -8.10
CA GLY A 340 14.56 19.68 -7.09
C GLY A 340 14.63 20.26 -5.67
N ILE A 341 13.73 21.18 -5.29
CA ILE A 341 13.64 21.74 -3.94
C ILE A 341 12.39 21.20 -3.24
N ALA A 342 12.56 20.16 -2.41
CA ALA A 342 11.48 19.46 -1.73
C ALA A 342 11.14 20.08 -0.37
N LEU A 343 9.85 19.99 -0.01
CA LEU A 343 9.35 20.38 1.31
C LEU A 343 8.75 19.16 1.98
N VAL A 344 9.22 18.85 3.19
CA VAL A 344 8.59 17.89 4.10
C VAL A 344 8.04 18.70 5.26
N ILE A 345 6.75 18.97 5.21
CA ILE A 345 6.04 19.74 6.23
C ILE A 345 5.41 18.77 7.20
N SER A 346 5.70 18.92 8.49
CA SER A 346 4.98 18.17 9.51
C SER A 346 4.30 19.07 10.54
N ALA A 347 3.18 18.55 11.05
CA ALA A 347 2.36 19.21 12.07
C ALA A 347 1.66 18.17 12.95
N GLN A 348 1.35 18.53 14.19
CA GLN A 348 0.56 17.66 15.08
C GLN A 348 -0.91 17.59 14.69
N LYS A 349 -1.44 18.70 14.19
CA LYS A 349 -2.81 18.86 13.72
C LYS A 349 -2.78 19.90 12.61
N LEU A 350 -3.64 19.75 11.60
CA LEU A 350 -3.80 20.74 10.54
C LEU A 350 -5.28 21.01 10.32
N LEU A 351 -5.66 22.29 10.39
CA LEU A 351 -6.95 22.83 9.98
C LEU A 351 -6.81 23.60 8.67
N ALA A 352 -7.93 23.82 7.98
CA ALA A 352 -7.94 24.54 6.70
C ALA A 352 -7.43 25.99 6.79
N THR A 353 -7.47 26.60 7.98
CA THR A 353 -7.02 27.98 8.24
C THR A 353 -5.54 28.11 8.57
N ASP A 354 -4.87 27.02 8.91
CA ASP A 354 -3.53 27.06 9.51
C ASP A 354 -2.43 27.30 8.48
N LEU A 355 -2.62 26.78 7.26
CA LEU A 355 -1.69 26.94 6.14
C LEU A 355 -2.45 27.07 4.83
N GLN A 356 -1.98 27.96 3.95
CA GLN A 356 -2.65 28.26 2.69
C GLN A 356 -2.70 27.04 1.77
N HIS A 357 -3.82 26.87 1.05
CA HIS A 357 -4.01 25.80 0.06
C HIS A 357 -2.97 25.84 -1.08
N SER A 358 -2.43 27.02 -1.37
CA SER A 358 -1.31 27.20 -2.33
C SER A 358 -0.07 26.39 -1.95
N ILE A 359 0.13 26.07 -0.66
CA ILE A 359 1.24 25.27 -0.15
C ILE A 359 0.79 23.82 0.07
N THR A 360 -0.29 23.61 0.84
CA THR A 360 -0.76 22.25 1.19
C THR A 360 -1.27 21.48 -0.03
N GLY A 361 -1.83 22.17 -1.02
CA GLY A 361 -2.27 21.59 -2.29
C GLY A 361 -1.13 21.03 -3.14
N GLN A 362 0.11 21.49 -2.93
CA GLN A 362 1.30 20.99 -3.64
C GLN A 362 1.94 19.76 -2.97
N CYS A 363 1.56 19.48 -1.73
CA CYS A 363 1.99 18.26 -1.03
C CYS A 363 1.11 17.08 -1.48
N GLN A 364 1.51 16.39 -2.54
CA GLN A 364 0.75 15.25 -3.07
C GLN A 364 1.02 13.96 -2.31
N THR A 365 2.17 13.83 -1.65
CA THR A 365 2.39 12.78 -0.66
C THR A 365 1.87 13.28 0.68
N ARG A 366 0.81 12.66 1.20
CA ARG A 366 0.20 13.07 2.47
C ARG A 366 0.11 11.88 3.41
N ILE A 367 0.63 12.01 4.62
CA ILE A 367 0.68 10.94 5.61
C ILE A 367 -0.03 11.41 6.87
N ILE A 368 -0.86 10.54 7.44
CA ILE A 368 -1.49 10.75 8.75
C ILE A 368 -1.27 9.54 9.65
N LEU A 369 -0.76 9.78 10.87
CA LEU A 369 -0.42 8.74 11.83
C LEU A 369 -1.16 8.90 13.15
N GLY A 370 -1.25 7.81 13.91
CA GLY A 370 -1.65 7.83 15.32
C GLY A 370 -3.10 7.40 15.56
N LYS A 371 -3.36 6.96 16.79
CA LYS A 371 -4.66 6.42 17.20
C LYS A 371 -5.76 7.47 17.26
N THR A 372 -5.45 8.64 17.81
CA THR A 372 -6.41 9.71 18.06
C THR A 372 -6.25 10.82 17.04
N VAL A 373 -7.03 10.74 15.96
CA VAL A 373 -7.04 11.73 14.88
C VAL A 373 -8.49 12.18 14.65
N SER A 374 -8.74 13.47 14.45
CA SER A 374 -10.09 13.97 14.14
C SER A 374 -10.47 13.63 12.69
N ASP A 375 -11.77 13.50 12.41
CA ASP A 375 -12.25 13.29 11.04
C ASP A 375 -11.88 14.45 10.11
N GLU A 376 -11.91 15.69 10.61
CA GLU A 376 -11.51 16.89 9.87
C GLU A 376 -10.05 16.82 9.42
N THR A 377 -9.12 16.50 10.33
CA THR A 377 -7.69 16.40 9.99
C THR A 377 -7.42 15.21 9.07
N TYR A 378 -8.15 14.11 9.25
CA TYR A 378 -8.10 12.97 8.33
C TYR A 378 -8.57 13.33 6.91
N ARG A 379 -9.67 14.08 6.79
CA ARG A 379 -10.19 14.58 5.51
C ARG A 379 -9.22 15.55 4.84
N MET A 380 -8.49 16.36 5.59
CA MET A 380 -7.47 17.24 5.03
C MET A 380 -6.32 16.47 4.35
N VAL A 381 -5.92 15.33 4.92
CA VAL A 381 -4.84 14.49 4.38
C VAL A 381 -5.36 13.61 3.24
N THR A 382 -6.48 12.91 3.45
CA THR A 382 -6.93 11.85 2.54
C THR A 382 -8.03 12.27 1.58
N THR A 383 -8.63 13.45 1.74
CA THR A 383 -9.83 13.93 1.03
C THR A 383 -11.13 13.13 1.31
N THR A 384 -11.06 12.09 2.14
CA THR A 384 -12.20 11.19 2.48
C THR A 384 -12.50 11.20 3.97
N SER A 385 -13.72 10.84 4.38
CA SER A 385 -14.04 10.69 5.80
C SER A 385 -13.54 9.36 6.34
N LYS A 386 -13.23 9.32 7.63
CA LYS A 386 -12.92 8.08 8.35
C LYS A 386 -14.03 7.04 8.25
N LYS A 387 -15.27 7.49 8.08
CA LYS A 387 -16.44 6.62 7.96
C LYS A 387 -16.50 5.90 6.62
N ASP A 388 -15.81 6.42 5.61
CA ASP A 388 -15.77 5.83 4.27
C ASP A 388 -14.72 4.70 4.18
N LEU A 389 -13.90 4.53 5.22
CA LEU A 389 -12.95 3.44 5.32
C LEU A 389 -13.67 2.10 5.53
N PRO A 390 -13.40 1.07 4.70
CA PRO A 390 -14.10 -0.23 4.78
C PRO A 390 -14.06 -0.91 6.14
N MET A 391 -12.93 -0.81 6.84
CA MET A 391 -12.69 -1.43 8.16
C MET A 391 -12.68 -0.41 9.30
N GLY A 392 -13.06 0.84 9.02
CA GLY A 392 -12.86 1.96 9.93
C GLY A 392 -11.40 2.43 9.97
N TYR A 393 -11.14 3.39 10.84
CA TYR A 393 -9.81 4.00 11.00
C TYR A 393 -8.92 3.16 11.90
N GLU A 394 -7.80 2.69 11.36
CA GLU A 394 -6.76 1.95 12.07
C GLU A 394 -5.50 2.80 12.19
N GLY A 395 -5.20 3.28 13.41
CA GLY A 395 -4.04 4.11 13.68
C GLY A 395 -3.40 3.78 15.01
N ASP A 396 -2.08 3.88 15.07
CA ASP A 396 -1.26 3.64 16.26
C ASP A 396 0.12 4.31 16.06
N ILE A 397 1.08 4.04 16.95
CA ILE A 397 2.45 4.56 16.85
C ILE A 397 3.13 4.05 15.57
N GLY A 398 3.38 4.98 14.64
CA GLY A 398 3.91 4.69 13.31
C GLY A 398 2.92 3.97 12.40
N LYS A 399 1.62 3.96 12.72
CA LYS A 399 0.57 3.35 11.90
C LYS A 399 -0.49 4.38 11.54
N GLY A 400 -1.01 4.30 10.32
CA GLY A 400 -2.07 5.17 9.84
C GLY A 400 -2.27 5.04 8.34
N TYR A 401 -2.45 6.18 7.65
CA TYR A 401 -2.78 6.19 6.23
C TYR A 401 -1.89 7.16 5.46
N ALA A 402 -1.56 6.79 4.23
CA ALA A 402 -0.93 7.65 3.25
C ALA A 402 -1.88 7.87 2.07
N SER A 403 -1.86 9.07 1.50
CA SER A 403 -2.43 9.40 0.21
C SER A 403 -1.29 9.75 -0.73
N THR A 404 -1.16 9.02 -1.83
CA THR A 404 -0.16 9.30 -2.87
C THR A 404 -0.83 9.31 -4.25
N PRO A 405 -0.25 10.00 -5.26
CA PRO A 405 -0.79 9.97 -6.63
C PRO A 405 -0.93 8.56 -7.20
N LYS A 406 0.00 7.66 -6.87
CA LYS A 406 0.08 6.31 -7.42
C LYS A 406 -0.89 5.34 -6.75
N ASN A 407 -1.01 5.37 -5.43
CA ASN A 407 -1.75 4.38 -4.67
C ASN A 407 -3.11 4.88 -4.16
N GLY A 408 -3.40 6.18 -4.30
CA GLY A 408 -4.50 6.80 -3.58
C GLY A 408 -4.32 6.63 -2.07
N ILE A 409 -5.42 6.38 -1.36
CA ILE A 409 -5.41 6.16 0.08
C ILE A 409 -5.01 4.72 0.37
N SER A 410 -3.96 4.54 1.16
CA SER A 410 -3.45 3.24 1.56
C SER A 410 -3.12 3.24 3.05
N TYR A 411 -3.39 2.13 3.71
CA TYR A 411 -2.89 1.88 5.05
C TYR A 411 -1.37 1.75 5.03
N ILE A 412 -0.69 2.29 6.06
CA ILE A 412 0.77 2.20 6.18
C ILE A 412 1.22 1.90 7.62
N GLU A 413 2.32 1.17 7.72
CA GLU A 413 3.18 1.13 8.90
C GLU A 413 4.54 1.73 8.54
N THR A 414 4.90 2.87 9.15
CA THR A 414 6.15 3.58 8.83
C THR A 414 7.35 2.72 9.20
N PRO A 415 8.50 2.81 8.50
CA PRO A 415 9.67 2.03 8.86
C PRO A 415 10.06 2.21 10.33
N LEU A 416 10.41 1.10 10.98
CA LEU A 416 10.78 1.11 12.38
C LEU A 416 12.19 1.71 12.51
N MET A 417 12.33 2.72 13.36
CA MET A 417 13.62 3.23 13.78
C MET A 417 13.83 2.85 15.24
N ASP A 418 15.08 2.71 15.67
CA ASP A 418 15.36 2.57 17.09
C ASP A 418 14.83 3.80 17.85
N LYS A 419 14.33 3.59 19.07
CA LYS A 419 13.93 4.69 19.95
C LYS A 419 15.16 5.46 20.47
N ASN A 420 16.32 4.81 20.55
CA ASN A 420 17.54 5.43 20.99
C ASN A 420 18.32 6.04 19.81
N SER A 421 18.37 7.37 19.76
CA SER A 421 19.07 8.10 18.70
C SER A 421 20.56 7.79 18.59
N ASN A 422 21.20 7.42 19.71
CA ASN A 422 22.62 7.10 19.72
C ASN A 422 22.94 5.86 18.88
N ASN A 423 21.97 4.95 18.73
CA ASN A 423 22.20 3.68 18.03
C ASN A 423 22.31 3.86 16.51
N TYR A 424 21.70 4.91 15.95
CA TYR A 424 21.73 5.20 14.50
C TYR A 424 22.42 6.52 14.14
N LEU A 425 22.96 7.26 15.12
CA LEU A 425 23.74 8.47 14.87
C LEU A 425 24.96 8.19 13.98
N ALA A 426 25.74 7.15 14.29
CA ALA A 426 26.94 6.78 13.53
C ALA A 426 26.58 6.44 12.07
N LEU A 427 25.49 5.72 11.87
CA LEU A 427 24.97 5.39 10.54
C LEU A 427 24.61 6.66 9.76
N LEU A 428 23.91 7.62 10.37
CA LEU A 428 23.57 8.88 9.71
C LEU A 428 24.80 9.74 9.39
N GLN A 429 25.81 9.74 10.26
CA GLN A 429 27.09 10.41 10.01
C GLN A 429 27.84 9.78 8.82
N GLU A 430 27.89 8.45 8.76
CA GLU A 430 28.47 7.73 7.63
C GLU A 430 27.74 8.06 6.32
N LEU A 431 26.41 8.02 6.32
CA LEU A 431 25.59 8.35 5.15
C LEU A 431 25.82 9.79 4.66
N LYS A 432 25.99 10.75 5.58
CA LYS A 432 26.35 12.13 5.21
C LYS A 432 27.75 12.21 4.59
N ASN A 433 28.73 11.55 5.21
CA ASN A 433 30.12 11.60 4.75
C ASN A 433 30.31 10.92 3.40
N ARG A 434 29.46 9.95 3.06
CA ARG A 434 29.35 9.37 1.70
C ARG A 434 28.90 10.37 0.62
N GLY A 435 28.52 11.59 0.96
CA GLY A 435 28.36 12.70 -0.01
C GLY A 435 29.67 13.31 -0.47
N LEU A 436 30.78 12.93 0.13
CA LEU A 436 32.11 13.42 -0.19
C LEU A 436 32.91 12.29 -0.86
N PRO A 437 33.61 12.55 -1.99
CA PRO A 437 34.59 11.61 -2.52
C PRO A 437 35.66 11.29 -1.46
N TYR A 438 36.07 10.03 -1.34
CA TYR A 438 37.18 9.68 -0.44
C TYR A 438 38.44 10.48 -0.79
N GLY A 439 39.04 11.12 0.22
CA GLY A 439 40.23 11.96 0.07
C GLY A 439 39.98 13.48 0.07
N MET A 440 38.75 13.93 0.32
CA MET A 440 38.39 15.37 0.38
C MET A 440 37.66 15.76 1.69
N GLY A 441 37.75 14.94 2.75
CA GLY A 441 37.24 15.28 4.08
C GLY A 441 38.34 15.90 4.93
N GLU A 442 38.21 17.21 5.17
CA GLU A 442 39.00 18.12 6.04
C GLU A 442 40.53 18.02 6.06
#